data_AF-A0A3B9YWI1-F1
#
_entry.id   AF-A0A3B9YWI1-F1
#
_cell.length_a   1.000
_cell.length_b   1.000
_cell.length_c   1.000
_cell.angle_alpha   90.00
_cell.angle_beta   90.00
_cell.angle_gamma   90.00
#
_symmetry.space_group_name_H-M   'P 1'
#
loop_
_entity.id
_entity.type
_entity.pdbx_description
1 polymer ?
#
loop_
_entity_poly.entity_id
_entity_poly.type
_entity_poly.pdbx_seq_one_letter_code
_entity_poly.pdbx_strand_id
1 'polypeptide(L)'
;MSSLNSFKSQKTLKVGTKSYTYFSLKAAEKAGLKDIGQLPISLKVLLENLLRFEDGRSVNKADIEAIAGWLKKRKSDREIAFRPARVLMQDFTGVPAVVDLAAMRDAMVKLGGKADKINPLAPVDLVIDHSVMIDYFGSKDAFKKNVTREYERNGERYAFLRWGQQAFNNFRVVPPGTGICHQVNLEYLAQTVWTEKRKNGKVTTEFAYPDTLVGTDSHTVMVNGLAVLGWGVGGIEAEAAMLGQPISMLIPEVVGFRMTGKLREGVTATDLVLTVTQMLRKKGVVNKFVEFCGPGIDSLSLEDRATIAN
;
A
#
# COMPACT_ATOMS: atom_id res chain seq x y z
N MET A 1 -3.50 -19.51 3.31
CA MET A 1 -3.62 -20.34 4.54
C MET A 1 -4.36 -19.54 5.60
N SER A 2 -5.11 -20.20 6.48
CA SER A 2 -5.77 -19.54 7.62
C SER A 2 -4.75 -19.20 8.70
N SER A 3 -4.85 -18.01 9.30
CA SER A 3 -4.03 -17.62 10.45
C SER A 3 -4.15 -18.65 11.58
N LEU A 4 -3.04 -18.90 12.28
CA LEU A 4 -3.02 -19.71 13.51
C LEU A 4 -3.85 -19.08 14.63
N ASN A 5 -4.05 -17.76 14.58
CA ASN A 5 -4.91 -17.00 15.49
C ASN A 5 -4.59 -17.26 16.97
N SER A 6 -3.30 -17.29 17.33
CA SER A 6 -2.82 -17.62 18.68
C SER A 6 -3.34 -16.68 19.76
N PHE A 7 -3.67 -15.44 19.37
CA PHE A 7 -4.27 -14.41 20.24
C PHE A 7 -5.80 -14.38 20.21
N LYS A 8 -6.48 -15.38 19.62
CA LYS A 8 -7.96 -15.47 19.56
C LYS A 8 -8.62 -14.16 19.10
N SER A 9 -7.94 -13.46 18.20
CA SER A 9 -8.27 -12.09 17.76
C SER A 9 -9.28 -12.09 16.63
N GLN A 10 -9.43 -13.20 15.90
CA GLN A 10 -10.47 -13.37 14.90
C GLN A 10 -11.87 -13.19 15.51
N LYS A 11 -12.62 -12.22 15.00
CA LYS A 11 -13.99 -11.88 15.39
C LYS A 11 -14.85 -11.66 14.16
N THR A 12 -16.16 -11.68 14.37
CA THR A 12 -17.16 -11.37 13.34
C THR A 12 -17.68 -9.95 13.53
N LEU A 13 -17.73 -9.19 12.45
CA LEU A 13 -18.35 -7.88 12.34
C LEU A 13 -19.59 -8.00 11.45
N LYS A 14 -20.77 -7.67 11.98
CA LYS A 14 -22.01 -7.64 11.21
C LYS A 14 -22.30 -6.21 10.75
N VAL A 15 -22.45 -6.01 9.44
CA VAL A 15 -22.78 -4.71 8.82
C VAL A 15 -24.02 -4.90 7.95
N GLY A 16 -25.17 -4.48 8.46
CA GLY A 16 -26.47 -4.78 7.85
C GLY A 16 -26.71 -6.28 7.73
N THR A 17 -26.87 -6.77 6.51
CA THR A 17 -27.07 -8.20 6.20
C THR A 17 -25.76 -8.97 5.98
N LYS A 18 -24.62 -8.28 5.84
CA LYS A 18 -23.32 -8.89 5.59
C LYS A 18 -22.58 -9.17 6.89
N SER A 19 -21.80 -10.25 6.91
CA SER A 19 -20.92 -10.62 8.02
C SER A 19 -19.49 -10.74 7.52
N TYR A 20 -18.58 -10.02 8.15
CA TYR A 20 -17.15 -10.04 7.86
C TYR A 20 -16.39 -10.65 9.03
N THR A 21 -15.35 -11.40 8.72
CA THR A 21 -14.35 -11.82 9.69
C THR A 21 -13.20 -10.83 9.69
N TYR A 22 -12.75 -10.39 10.86
CA TYR A 22 -11.62 -9.47 10.99
C TYR A 22 -10.79 -9.82 12.22
N PHE A 23 -9.55 -9.33 12.27
CA PHE A 23 -8.64 -9.54 13.39
C PHE A 23 -8.75 -8.36 14.37
N SER A 24 -9.47 -8.57 15.47
CA SER A 24 -9.77 -7.55 16.46
C SER A 24 -8.61 -7.31 17.41
N LEU A 25 -8.02 -6.12 17.36
CA LEU A 25 -6.96 -5.71 18.28
C LEU A 25 -7.45 -5.72 19.74
N LYS A 26 -8.70 -5.32 20.02
CA LYS A 26 -9.27 -5.39 21.38
C LYS A 26 -9.34 -6.83 21.90
N ALA A 27 -9.61 -7.81 21.04
CA ALA A 27 -9.61 -9.21 21.43
C ALA A 27 -8.19 -9.73 21.65
N ALA A 28 -7.25 -9.33 20.80
CA ALA A 28 -5.84 -9.67 20.95
C ALA A 28 -5.24 -9.10 22.26
N GLU A 29 -5.64 -7.88 22.64
CA GLU A 29 -5.25 -7.24 23.90
C GLU A 29 -5.71 -8.05 25.12
N LYS A 30 -6.99 -8.46 25.11
CA LYS A 30 -7.56 -9.35 26.15
C LYS A 30 -6.89 -10.73 26.20
N ALA A 31 -6.31 -11.17 25.09
CA ALA A 31 -5.65 -12.47 24.98
C ALA A 31 -4.15 -12.45 25.31
N GLY A 32 -3.59 -11.29 25.73
CA GLY A 32 -2.23 -11.20 26.25
C GLY A 32 -1.36 -10.12 25.65
N LEU A 33 -1.78 -9.46 24.56
CA LEU A 33 -1.07 -8.31 24.00
C LEU A 33 -1.39 -7.03 24.78
N LYS A 34 -0.87 -6.92 26.01
CA LYS A 34 -1.19 -5.80 26.90
C LYS A 34 -0.85 -4.44 26.28
N ASP A 35 -1.71 -3.46 26.54
CA ASP A 35 -1.53 -2.03 26.23
C ASP A 35 -1.45 -1.66 24.74
N ILE A 36 -1.73 -2.57 23.82
CA ILE A 36 -1.70 -2.28 22.38
C ILE A 36 -2.70 -1.20 21.95
N GLY A 37 -3.69 -0.87 22.79
CA GLY A 37 -4.51 0.33 22.63
C GLY A 37 -3.70 1.63 22.54
N GLN A 38 -2.52 1.70 23.16
CA GLN A 38 -1.61 2.86 23.17
C GLN A 38 -0.64 2.92 21.99
N LEU A 39 -0.65 1.91 21.10
CA LEU A 39 0.17 1.94 19.90
C LEU A 39 -0.27 3.08 18.97
N PRO A 40 0.67 3.72 18.24
CA PRO A 40 0.36 4.52 17.07
C PRO A 40 -0.54 3.76 16.09
N ILE A 41 -1.38 4.48 15.36
CA ILE A 41 -2.33 3.90 14.41
C ILE A 41 -1.60 3.11 13.32
N SER A 42 -0.48 3.63 12.83
CA SER A 42 0.40 2.94 11.87
C SER A 42 0.87 1.57 12.37
N LEU A 43 1.30 1.45 13.63
CA LEU A 43 1.68 0.17 14.23
C LEU A 43 0.49 -0.75 14.50
N LYS A 44 -0.71 -0.21 14.72
CA LYS A 44 -1.94 -1.02 14.82
C LYS A 44 -2.30 -1.67 13.47
N VAL A 45 -2.05 -0.99 12.35
CA VAL A 45 -2.22 -1.57 11.01
C VAL A 45 -1.21 -2.69 10.77
N LEU A 46 0.07 -2.49 11.13
CA LEU A 46 1.07 -3.57 11.08
C LEU A 46 0.71 -4.75 12.00
N LEU A 47 0.18 -4.48 13.20
CA LEU A 47 -0.27 -5.53 14.11
C LEU A 47 -1.41 -6.36 13.54
N GLU A 48 -2.42 -5.72 12.93
CA GLU A 48 -3.50 -6.43 12.23
C GLU A 48 -2.93 -7.35 11.14
N ASN A 49 -1.96 -6.84 10.38
CA ASN A 49 -1.31 -7.59 9.31
C ASN A 49 -0.66 -8.87 9.83
N LEU A 50 0.14 -8.76 10.89
CA LEU A 50 0.82 -9.91 11.51
C LEU A 50 -0.19 -10.89 12.11
N LEU A 51 -1.23 -10.42 12.80
CA LEU A 51 -2.30 -11.28 13.32
C LEU A 51 -3.00 -12.06 12.19
N ARG A 52 -3.27 -11.41 11.06
CA ARG A 52 -3.96 -12.00 9.90
C ARG A 52 -3.10 -12.99 9.12
N PHE A 53 -1.78 -12.85 9.18
CA PHE A 53 -0.83 -13.69 8.46
C PHE A 53 0.03 -14.61 9.35
N GLU A 54 -0.30 -14.75 10.63
CA GLU A 54 0.35 -15.70 11.54
C GLU A 54 0.29 -17.13 10.98
N ASP A 55 1.44 -17.67 10.60
CA ASP A 55 1.57 -19.00 9.98
C ASP A 55 2.61 -19.89 10.68
N GLY A 56 3.31 -19.36 11.69
CA GLY A 56 4.37 -20.05 12.42
C GLY A 56 5.67 -20.21 11.64
N ARG A 57 5.75 -19.67 10.42
CA ARG A 57 6.94 -19.74 9.55
C ARG A 57 7.45 -18.34 9.21
N SER A 58 6.65 -17.57 8.49
CA SER A 58 6.99 -16.19 8.10
C SER A 58 6.56 -15.19 9.17
N VAL A 59 5.43 -15.43 9.83
CA VAL A 59 4.97 -14.65 10.97
C VAL A 59 4.71 -15.61 12.11
N ASN A 60 5.51 -15.47 13.17
CA ASN A 60 5.36 -16.24 14.39
C ASN A 60 4.80 -15.37 15.52
N LYS A 61 4.40 -16.04 16.61
CA LYS A 61 3.84 -15.37 17.79
C LYS A 61 4.77 -14.29 18.38
N ALA A 62 6.09 -14.51 18.35
CA ALA A 62 7.05 -13.57 18.91
C ALA A 62 7.15 -12.27 18.07
N ASP A 63 6.90 -12.33 16.75
CA ASP A 63 6.83 -11.14 15.91
C ASP A 63 5.65 -10.24 16.30
N ILE A 64 4.51 -10.86 16.61
CA ILE A 64 3.29 -10.16 17.07
C ILE A 64 3.52 -9.57 18.47
N GLU A 65 4.13 -10.32 19.38
CA GLU A 65 4.47 -9.85 20.73
C GLU A 65 5.49 -8.71 20.70
N ALA A 66 6.40 -8.70 19.71
CA ALA A 66 7.39 -7.63 19.56
C ALA A 66 6.74 -6.28 19.22
N ILE A 67 5.64 -6.25 18.45
CA ILE A 67 4.88 -5.01 18.21
C ILE A 67 4.33 -4.45 19.53
N ALA A 68 3.77 -5.29 20.41
CA ALA A 68 3.34 -4.85 21.74
C ALA A 68 4.55 -4.42 22.60
N GLY A 69 5.66 -5.18 22.52
CA GLY A 69 6.92 -4.91 23.20
C GLY A 69 7.54 -3.55 22.84
N TRP A 70 7.27 -3.03 21.65
CA TRP A 70 7.70 -1.71 21.19
C TRP A 70 7.30 -0.60 22.18
N LEU A 71 6.15 -0.71 22.87
CA LEU A 71 5.69 0.29 23.84
C LEU A 71 6.68 0.57 24.98
N LYS A 72 7.53 -0.41 25.32
CA LYS A 72 8.50 -0.30 26.43
C LYS A 72 9.62 0.70 26.13
N LYS A 73 10.10 0.73 24.89
CA LYS A 73 11.26 1.54 24.47
C LYS A 73 10.96 2.53 23.35
N ARG A 74 9.76 2.46 22.75
CA ARG A 74 9.33 3.20 21.55
C ARG A 74 10.26 3.00 20.35
N LYS A 75 10.94 1.86 20.32
CA LYS A 75 11.84 1.37 19.27
C LYS A 75 11.94 -0.15 19.38
N SER A 76 12.36 -0.80 18.30
CA SER A 76 12.57 -2.24 18.25
C SER A 76 13.59 -2.58 17.17
N ASP A 77 14.44 -3.55 17.45
CA ASP A 77 15.39 -4.12 16.49
C ASP A 77 14.84 -5.43 15.88
N ARG A 78 13.57 -5.76 16.18
CA ARG A 78 12.89 -6.94 15.63
C ARG A 78 12.48 -6.67 14.18
N GLU A 79 12.88 -7.59 13.31
CA GLU A 79 12.41 -7.71 11.95
C GLU A 79 11.07 -8.45 11.90
N ILE A 80 10.16 -8.01 11.03
CA ILE A 80 8.83 -8.57 10.81
C ILE A 80 8.58 -8.80 9.32
N ALA A 81 7.68 -9.73 9.02
CA ALA A 81 7.25 -10.07 7.67
C ALA A 81 5.91 -9.41 7.35
N PHE A 82 5.94 -8.26 6.68
CA PHE A 82 4.74 -7.50 6.31
C PHE A 82 4.20 -7.93 4.94
N ARG A 83 2.88 -8.10 4.81
CA ARG A 83 2.23 -8.42 3.54
C ARG A 83 1.24 -7.33 3.12
N PRO A 84 1.55 -6.48 2.13
CA PRO A 84 0.62 -5.46 1.69
C PRO A 84 -0.66 -6.08 1.12
N ALA A 85 -1.77 -5.35 1.18
CA ALA A 85 -3.04 -5.78 0.61
C ALA A 85 -3.02 -5.75 -0.93
N ARG A 86 -2.23 -4.86 -1.53
CA ARG A 86 -2.09 -4.67 -2.98
C ARG A 86 -0.74 -4.03 -3.34
N VAL A 87 -0.43 -4.00 -4.63
CA VAL A 87 0.75 -3.33 -5.20
C VAL A 87 0.32 -2.27 -6.21
N LEU A 88 0.96 -1.11 -6.16
CA LEU A 88 0.77 -0.03 -7.13
C LEU A 88 2.01 0.11 -8.02
N MET A 89 1.83 0.21 -9.32
CA MET A 89 2.91 0.34 -10.29
C MET A 89 2.67 1.52 -11.22
N GLN A 90 3.76 2.08 -11.72
CA GLN A 90 3.77 3.05 -12.81
C GLN A 90 4.47 2.44 -14.03
N ASP A 91 4.31 2.99 -15.23
CA ASP A 91 4.69 2.33 -16.47
C ASP A 91 6.21 2.12 -16.69
N PHE A 92 7.09 2.95 -16.14
CA PHE A 92 8.55 2.77 -16.25
C PHE A 92 9.06 1.57 -15.46
N THR A 93 8.49 1.29 -14.29
CA THR A 93 8.84 0.12 -13.46
C THR A 93 7.88 -1.05 -13.67
N GLY A 94 6.69 -0.79 -14.19
CA GLY A 94 5.66 -1.77 -14.50
C GLY A 94 6.00 -2.61 -15.72
N VAL A 95 6.56 -2.01 -16.77
CA VAL A 95 7.04 -2.74 -17.95
C VAL A 95 8.07 -3.82 -17.57
N PRO A 96 9.20 -3.50 -16.89
CA PRO A 96 10.17 -4.53 -16.52
C PRO A 96 9.56 -5.62 -15.63
N ALA A 97 8.68 -5.29 -14.69
CA ALA A 97 8.03 -6.32 -13.87
C ALA A 97 7.15 -7.28 -14.69
N VAL A 98 6.44 -6.78 -15.70
CA VAL A 98 5.64 -7.64 -16.60
C VAL A 98 6.56 -8.50 -17.48
N VAL A 99 7.72 -7.98 -17.90
CA VAL A 99 8.78 -8.77 -18.56
C VAL A 99 9.29 -9.87 -17.63
N ASP A 100 9.56 -9.56 -16.37
CA ASP A 100 10.07 -10.55 -15.40
C ASP A 100 9.04 -11.63 -15.10
N LEU A 101 7.75 -11.28 -14.98
CA LEU A 101 6.67 -12.27 -14.90
C LEU A 101 6.58 -13.16 -16.15
N ALA A 102 6.77 -12.60 -17.35
CA ALA A 102 6.81 -13.39 -18.58
C ALA A 102 8.02 -14.34 -18.62
N ALA A 103 9.20 -13.85 -18.25
CA ALA A 103 10.43 -14.64 -18.17
C ALA A 103 10.33 -15.76 -17.11
N MET A 104 9.70 -15.47 -15.96
CA MET A 104 9.41 -16.47 -14.94
C MET A 104 8.46 -17.56 -15.44
N ARG A 105 7.47 -17.23 -16.29
CA ARG A 105 6.61 -18.23 -16.94
C ARG A 105 7.40 -19.15 -17.87
N ASP A 106 8.29 -18.59 -18.68
CA ASP A 106 9.17 -19.37 -19.55
C ASP A 106 10.09 -20.30 -18.74
N ALA A 107 10.68 -19.78 -17.66
CA ALA A 107 11.50 -20.57 -16.75
C ALA A 107 10.70 -21.70 -16.08
N MET A 108 9.48 -21.42 -15.62
CA MET A 108 8.60 -22.42 -15.02
C MET A 108 8.29 -23.57 -15.99
N VAL A 109 8.02 -23.26 -17.26
CA VAL A 109 7.79 -24.27 -18.30
C VAL A 109 9.05 -25.08 -18.59
N LYS A 110 10.22 -24.43 -18.69
CA LYS A 110 11.51 -25.12 -18.88
C LYS A 110 11.83 -26.09 -17.74
N LEU A 111 11.37 -25.80 -16.52
CA LEU A 111 11.50 -26.66 -15.34
C LEU A 111 10.39 -27.74 -15.24
N GLY A 112 9.53 -27.87 -16.26
CA GLY A 112 8.44 -28.86 -16.29
C GLY A 112 7.20 -28.47 -15.47
N GLY A 113 7.13 -27.23 -14.99
CA GLY A 113 5.99 -26.67 -14.29
C GLY A 113 4.95 -26.04 -15.22
N LYS A 114 3.89 -25.48 -14.63
CA LYS A 114 2.84 -24.78 -15.38
C LYS A 114 3.01 -23.27 -15.28
N ALA A 115 3.03 -22.58 -16.42
CA ALA A 115 3.18 -21.12 -16.50
C ALA A 115 2.11 -20.35 -15.69
N ASP A 116 0.89 -20.87 -15.63
CA ASP A 116 -0.23 -20.25 -14.90
C ASP A 116 -0.01 -20.15 -13.38
N LYS A 117 0.96 -20.90 -12.83
CA LYS A 117 1.41 -20.76 -11.44
C LYS A 117 2.16 -19.47 -11.18
N ILE A 118 2.74 -18.86 -12.20
CA ILE A 118 3.32 -17.51 -12.12
C ILE A 118 2.18 -16.52 -12.39
N ASN A 119 1.61 -16.01 -11.30
CA ASN A 119 0.55 -15.03 -11.32
C ASN A 119 0.60 -14.18 -10.05
N PRO A 120 0.29 -12.87 -10.12
CA PRO A 120 0.07 -12.06 -8.93
C PRO A 120 -0.96 -12.68 -7.97
N LEU A 121 -0.56 -12.85 -6.72
CA LEU A 121 -1.39 -13.32 -5.60
C LEU A 121 -2.09 -12.16 -4.88
N ALA A 122 -1.53 -10.95 -4.97
CA ALA A 122 -2.17 -9.71 -4.54
C ALA A 122 -2.68 -8.92 -5.76
N PRO A 123 -3.73 -8.09 -5.61
CA PRO A 123 -4.11 -7.09 -6.60
C PRO A 123 -2.92 -6.20 -6.97
N VAL A 124 -2.73 -6.00 -8.27
CA VAL A 124 -1.73 -5.10 -8.86
C VAL A 124 -2.44 -4.11 -9.76
N ASP A 125 -2.23 -2.83 -9.48
CA ASP A 125 -2.72 -1.73 -10.30
C ASP A 125 -1.53 -1.04 -10.95
N LEU A 126 -1.45 -1.07 -12.28
CA LEU A 126 -0.45 -0.35 -13.06
C LEU A 126 -1.09 0.87 -13.71
N VAL A 127 -0.59 2.06 -13.40
CA VAL A 127 -1.05 3.31 -14.01
C VAL A 127 -0.03 3.78 -15.05
N ILE A 128 -0.51 4.11 -16.25
CA ILE A 128 0.32 4.68 -17.32
C ILE A 128 0.24 6.19 -17.24
N ASP A 129 1.30 6.83 -16.73
CA ASP A 129 1.35 8.27 -16.49
C ASP A 129 2.73 8.91 -16.70
N HIS A 130 3.82 8.12 -16.77
CA HIS A 130 5.19 8.63 -16.94
C HIS A 130 5.61 8.80 -18.41
N SER A 131 4.69 8.55 -19.36
CA SER A 131 4.99 8.53 -20.79
C SER A 131 4.56 9.79 -21.56
N VAL A 132 3.65 10.59 -21.01
CA VAL A 132 3.24 11.87 -21.61
C VAL A 132 4.36 12.90 -21.48
N MET A 133 4.70 13.56 -22.58
CA MET A 133 5.58 14.72 -22.60
C MET A 133 4.83 15.97 -23.08
N ILE A 134 5.28 17.14 -22.63
CA ILE A 134 4.71 18.43 -23.06
C ILE A 134 5.44 18.86 -24.35
N ASP A 135 5.12 18.24 -25.49
CA ASP A 135 5.64 18.66 -26.80
C ASP A 135 4.96 19.94 -27.32
N TYR A 136 3.67 20.09 -27.02
CA TYR A 136 2.84 21.23 -27.37
C TYR A 136 2.23 21.84 -26.10
N PHE A 137 2.18 23.16 -26.02
CA PHE A 137 1.59 23.91 -24.90
C PHE A 137 0.93 25.22 -25.39
N GLY A 138 0.07 25.80 -24.55
CA GLY A 138 -0.50 27.14 -24.81
C GLY A 138 -1.60 27.21 -25.87
N SER A 139 -2.10 26.08 -26.38
CA SER A 139 -3.17 26.03 -27.39
C SER A 139 -4.29 25.06 -27.00
N LYS A 140 -5.50 25.26 -27.56
CA LYS A 140 -6.67 24.41 -27.28
C LYS A 140 -6.49 22.95 -27.74
N ASP A 141 -5.62 22.71 -28.72
CA ASP A 141 -5.34 21.39 -29.29
C ASP A 141 -4.08 20.73 -28.70
N ALA A 142 -3.37 21.39 -27.80
CA ALA A 142 -2.12 20.89 -27.20
C ALA A 142 -2.29 19.52 -26.53
N PHE A 143 -3.35 19.34 -25.73
CA PHE A 143 -3.63 18.06 -25.06
C PHE A 143 -3.77 16.91 -26.05
N LYS A 144 -4.62 17.07 -27.08
CA LYS A 144 -4.85 16.03 -28.10
C LYS A 144 -3.56 15.69 -28.87
N LYS A 145 -2.76 16.70 -29.19
CA LYS A 145 -1.47 16.52 -29.88
C LYS A 145 -0.47 15.76 -29.00
N ASN A 146 -0.34 16.11 -27.72
CA ASN A 146 0.57 15.41 -26.80
C ASN A 146 0.17 13.95 -26.58
N VAL A 147 -1.14 13.67 -26.40
CA VAL A 147 -1.63 12.29 -26.30
C VAL A 147 -1.36 11.51 -27.60
N THR A 148 -1.54 12.13 -28.77
CA THR A 148 -1.22 11.47 -30.05
C THR A 148 0.27 11.11 -30.14
N ARG A 149 1.16 12.04 -29.77
CA ARG A 149 2.62 11.81 -29.74
C ARG A 149 3.04 10.75 -28.74
N GLU A 150 2.38 10.69 -27.60
CA GLU A 150 2.59 9.66 -26.60
C GLU A 150 2.31 8.26 -27.19
N TYR A 151 1.17 8.08 -27.87
CA TYR A 151 0.82 6.81 -28.51
C TYR A 151 1.77 6.44 -29.67
N GLU A 152 2.21 7.42 -30.47
CA GLU A 152 3.21 7.20 -31.51
C GLU A 152 4.54 6.67 -30.95
N ARG A 153 4.97 7.19 -29.80
CA ARG A 153 6.26 6.83 -29.18
C ARG A 153 6.22 5.53 -28.39
N ASN A 154 5.07 5.18 -27.81
CA ASN A 154 4.96 4.11 -26.81
C ASN A 154 4.09 2.92 -27.24
N GLY A 155 3.75 2.81 -28.53
CA GLY A 155 2.84 1.79 -29.04
C GLY A 155 3.20 0.35 -28.62
N GLU A 156 4.48 -0.04 -28.69
CA GLU A 156 4.95 -1.37 -28.28
C GLU A 156 4.77 -1.60 -26.77
N ARG A 157 5.19 -0.62 -25.95
CA ARG A 157 5.04 -0.68 -24.49
C ARG A 157 3.57 -0.84 -24.08
N TYR A 158 2.67 -0.11 -24.73
CA TYR A 158 1.24 -0.16 -24.41
C TYR A 158 0.59 -1.47 -24.87
N ALA A 159 1.00 -1.98 -26.04
CA ALA A 159 0.59 -3.31 -26.49
C ALA A 159 1.04 -4.41 -25.51
N PHE A 160 2.28 -4.30 -25.02
CA PHE A 160 2.84 -5.24 -24.04
C PHE A 160 2.11 -5.19 -22.68
N LEU A 161 1.85 -4.00 -22.14
CA LEU A 161 1.08 -3.86 -20.90
C LEU A 161 -0.37 -4.34 -21.05
N ARG A 162 -0.99 -4.10 -22.21
CA ARG A 162 -2.33 -4.61 -22.52
C ARG A 162 -2.35 -6.14 -22.59
N TRP A 163 -1.32 -6.76 -23.16
CA TRP A 163 -1.15 -8.21 -23.10
C TRP A 163 -1.03 -8.68 -21.63
N GLY A 164 -0.22 -8.00 -20.81
CA GLY A 164 -0.04 -8.32 -19.40
C GLY A 164 -1.37 -8.34 -18.63
N GLN A 165 -2.22 -7.33 -18.84
CA GLN A 165 -3.57 -7.29 -18.26
C GLN A 165 -4.43 -8.50 -18.61
N GLN A 166 -4.29 -9.06 -19.81
CA GLN A 166 -5.05 -10.24 -20.24
C GLN A 166 -4.40 -11.55 -19.77
N ALA A 167 -3.07 -11.56 -19.66
CA ALA A 167 -2.29 -12.74 -19.35
C ALA A 167 -2.22 -13.07 -17.84
N PHE A 168 -2.42 -12.09 -16.96
CA PHE A 168 -2.32 -12.23 -15.52
C PHE A 168 -3.65 -11.91 -14.82
N ASN A 169 -4.06 -12.76 -13.88
CA ASN A 169 -5.17 -12.46 -12.98
C ASN A 169 -4.71 -11.44 -11.92
N ASN A 170 -5.67 -10.70 -11.35
CA ASN A 170 -5.41 -9.65 -10.36
C ASN A 170 -4.51 -8.51 -10.86
N PHE A 171 -4.36 -8.35 -12.17
CA PHE A 171 -3.55 -7.30 -12.78
C PHE A 171 -4.45 -6.36 -13.59
N ARG A 172 -4.48 -5.08 -13.23
CA ARG A 172 -5.27 -4.04 -13.89
C ARG A 172 -4.34 -2.96 -14.40
N VAL A 173 -4.56 -2.52 -15.64
CA VAL A 173 -3.86 -1.39 -16.25
C VAL A 173 -4.82 -0.22 -16.40
N VAL A 174 -4.47 0.91 -15.81
CA VAL A 174 -5.13 2.19 -16.03
C VAL A 174 -4.49 2.84 -17.27
N PRO A 175 -5.27 3.13 -18.32
CA PRO A 175 -4.74 3.62 -19.58
C PRO A 175 -4.21 5.07 -19.46
N PRO A 176 -3.36 5.51 -20.41
CA PRO A 176 -2.82 6.87 -20.44
C PRO A 176 -3.94 7.92 -20.55
N GLY A 177 -3.66 9.12 -20.04
CA GLY A 177 -4.58 10.25 -20.06
C GLY A 177 -5.72 10.18 -19.02
N THR A 178 -5.72 9.18 -18.14
CA THR A 178 -6.72 9.03 -17.05
C THR A 178 -6.36 9.82 -15.80
N GLY A 179 -5.08 10.15 -15.60
CA GLY A 179 -4.56 10.86 -14.44
C GLY A 179 -3.16 10.38 -14.08
N ILE A 180 -2.64 10.85 -12.94
CA ILE A 180 -1.34 10.47 -12.38
C ILE A 180 -1.54 9.37 -11.34
N CYS A 181 -0.58 8.46 -11.23
CA CYS A 181 -0.61 7.23 -10.43
C CYS A 181 -1.18 7.45 -9.01
N HIS A 182 -0.65 8.41 -8.27
CA HIS A 182 -1.03 8.66 -6.88
C HIS A 182 -2.39 9.33 -6.73
N GLN A 183 -2.77 10.19 -7.67
CA GLN A 183 -4.10 10.82 -7.68
C GLN A 183 -5.19 9.80 -8.02
N VAL A 184 -4.97 8.99 -9.07
CA VAL A 184 -5.86 7.87 -9.40
C VAL A 184 -5.96 6.88 -8.23
N ASN A 185 -4.86 6.63 -7.54
CA ASN A 185 -4.86 5.79 -6.35
C ASN A 185 -5.74 6.38 -5.24
N LEU A 186 -5.59 7.67 -4.94
CA LEU A 186 -6.35 8.37 -3.90
C LEU A 186 -7.86 8.43 -4.21
N GLU A 187 -8.22 8.71 -5.46
CA GLU A 187 -9.60 8.98 -5.87
C GLU A 187 -10.40 7.73 -6.27
N TYR A 188 -9.72 6.66 -6.71
CA TYR A 188 -10.39 5.51 -7.34
C TYR A 188 -9.94 4.14 -6.84
N LEU A 189 -8.64 3.91 -6.63
CA LEU A 189 -8.12 2.56 -6.33
C LEU A 189 -8.13 2.23 -4.82
N ALA A 190 -7.87 3.22 -3.97
CA ALA A 190 -7.82 3.06 -2.53
C ALA A 190 -9.20 2.73 -1.95
N GLN A 191 -9.26 1.75 -1.06
CA GLN A 191 -10.52 1.28 -0.48
C GLN A 191 -10.67 1.58 1.01
N THR A 192 -9.59 2.01 1.70
CA THR A 192 -9.45 2.09 3.17
C THR A 192 -9.63 0.75 3.90
N VAL A 193 -10.63 -0.05 3.55
CA VAL A 193 -10.89 -1.40 4.05
C VAL A 193 -11.15 -2.30 2.85
N TRP A 194 -10.30 -3.30 2.66
CA TRP A 194 -10.50 -4.34 1.66
C TRP A 194 -11.37 -5.46 2.22
N THR A 195 -12.08 -6.15 1.32
CA THR A 195 -12.72 -7.41 1.61
C THR A 195 -12.20 -8.53 0.72
N GLU A 196 -12.06 -9.74 1.27
CA GLU A 196 -11.55 -10.90 0.56
C GLU A 196 -12.34 -12.15 0.93
N LYS A 197 -12.84 -12.88 -0.07
CA LYS A 197 -13.48 -14.17 0.13
C LYS A 197 -12.42 -15.27 0.15
N ARG A 198 -12.19 -15.87 1.31
CA ARG A 198 -11.31 -17.03 1.48
C ARG A 198 -12.12 -18.30 1.56
N LYS A 199 -11.74 -19.30 0.77
CA LYS A 199 -12.31 -20.66 0.83
C LYS A 199 -11.44 -21.56 1.70
N ASN A 200 -12.05 -22.22 2.67
CA ASN A 200 -11.46 -23.31 3.44
C ASN A 200 -12.37 -24.54 3.34
N GLY A 201 -12.03 -25.47 2.44
CA GLY A 201 -12.91 -26.56 2.06
C GLY A 201 -14.22 -26.03 1.46
N LYS A 202 -15.37 -26.43 2.04
CA LYS A 202 -16.71 -25.95 1.62
C LYS A 202 -17.10 -24.62 2.25
N VAL A 203 -16.34 -24.12 3.25
CA VAL A 203 -16.66 -22.88 3.95
C VAL A 203 -16.04 -21.70 3.20
N THR A 204 -16.86 -20.71 2.86
CA THR A 204 -16.38 -19.41 2.35
C THR A 204 -16.55 -18.39 3.45
N THR A 205 -15.45 -17.74 3.84
CA THR A 205 -15.43 -16.67 4.83
C THR A 205 -15.02 -15.38 4.15
N GLU A 206 -15.83 -14.32 4.33
CA GLU A 206 -15.50 -12.99 3.83
C GLU A 206 -14.73 -12.24 4.92
N PHE A 207 -13.48 -11.90 4.64
CA PHE A 207 -12.62 -11.14 5.55
C PHE A 207 -12.72 -9.65 5.26
N ALA A 208 -12.53 -8.81 6.28
CA ALA A 208 -12.33 -7.37 6.14
C ALA A 208 -11.04 -6.97 6.86
N TYR A 209 -10.20 -6.16 6.21
CA TYR A 209 -8.90 -5.74 6.73
C TYR A 209 -8.49 -4.37 6.16
N PRO A 210 -7.58 -3.63 6.82
CA PRO A 210 -7.12 -2.33 6.35
C PRO A 210 -6.48 -2.41 4.97
N ASP A 211 -6.75 -1.41 4.13
CA ASP A 211 -5.98 -1.19 2.91
C ASP A 211 -4.54 -0.84 3.26
N THR A 212 -3.62 -1.51 2.55
CA THR A 212 -2.20 -1.29 2.66
C THR A 212 -1.55 -1.58 1.32
N LEU A 213 -0.54 -0.82 0.95
CA LEU A 213 0.18 -1.08 -0.31
C LEU A 213 1.65 -0.77 -0.23
N VAL A 214 2.39 -1.38 -1.14
CA VAL A 214 3.65 -0.82 -1.59
C VAL A 214 3.53 -0.46 -3.06
N GLY A 215 4.33 0.50 -3.49
CA GLY A 215 4.36 0.86 -4.90
C GLY A 215 5.77 1.08 -5.42
N THR A 216 5.95 0.92 -6.72
CA THR A 216 7.24 1.13 -7.39
C THR A 216 7.52 2.61 -7.67
N ASP A 217 7.01 3.50 -6.83
CA ASP A 217 7.20 4.94 -6.88
C ASP A 217 7.29 5.49 -5.45
N SER A 218 8.23 6.40 -5.20
CA SER A 218 8.50 6.94 -3.86
C SER A 218 7.30 7.68 -3.26
N HIS A 219 6.49 8.33 -4.09
CA HIS A 219 5.35 9.14 -3.66
C HIS A 219 4.09 8.32 -3.40
N THR A 220 4.18 6.97 -3.46
CA THR A 220 3.11 6.07 -3.00
C THR A 220 2.59 6.44 -1.60
N VAL A 221 3.45 7.08 -0.79
CA VAL A 221 3.11 7.64 0.53
C VAL A 221 1.96 8.66 0.52
N MET A 222 1.61 9.28 -0.61
CA MET A 222 0.48 10.23 -0.74
C MET A 222 -0.83 9.65 -0.20
N VAL A 223 -1.06 8.34 -0.41
CA VAL A 223 -2.27 7.63 0.03
C VAL A 223 -2.41 7.54 1.56
N ASN A 224 -1.33 7.77 2.31
CA ASN A 224 -1.36 7.80 3.78
C ASN A 224 -2.30 8.92 4.30
N GLY A 225 -2.50 9.99 3.51
CA GLY A 225 -3.48 11.04 3.81
C GLY A 225 -4.93 10.53 3.91
N LEU A 226 -5.24 9.40 3.25
CA LEU A 226 -6.52 8.69 3.27
C LEU A 226 -6.53 7.54 4.29
N ALA A 227 -5.61 7.54 5.27
CA ALA A 227 -5.49 6.48 6.27
C ALA A 227 -5.22 5.07 5.70
N VAL A 228 -4.57 5.00 4.53
CA VAL A 228 -4.08 3.75 3.93
C VAL A 228 -2.57 3.69 4.14
N LEU A 229 -2.07 2.70 4.87
CA LEU A 229 -0.62 2.59 5.13
C LEU A 229 0.10 2.10 3.86
N GLY A 230 0.90 2.96 3.24
CA GLY A 230 1.72 2.58 2.10
C GLY A 230 2.95 3.45 1.85
N TRP A 231 3.89 2.89 1.10
CA TRP A 231 5.18 3.52 0.80
C TRP A 231 5.82 2.97 -0.48
N GLY A 232 6.82 3.69 -0.98
CA GLY A 232 7.58 3.29 -2.16
C GLY A 232 8.61 2.20 -1.87
N VAL A 233 8.76 1.25 -2.78
CA VAL A 233 9.78 0.18 -2.76
C VAL A 233 10.42 0.03 -4.15
N GLY A 234 11.49 -0.76 -4.25
CA GLY A 234 12.08 -1.12 -5.53
C GLY A 234 11.20 -2.07 -6.34
N GLY A 235 11.50 -2.23 -7.63
CA GLY A 235 10.77 -3.14 -8.52
C GLY A 235 10.79 -4.58 -8.03
N ILE A 236 11.95 -5.06 -7.58
CA ILE A 236 12.13 -6.43 -7.09
C ILE A 236 11.28 -6.69 -5.84
N GLU A 237 11.24 -5.76 -4.88
CA GLU A 237 10.39 -5.91 -3.69
C GLU A 237 8.90 -5.89 -4.05
N ALA A 238 8.49 -5.06 -5.01
CA ALA A 238 7.11 -5.04 -5.49
C ALA A 238 6.72 -6.34 -6.23
N GLU A 239 7.63 -6.91 -7.03
CA GLU A 239 7.49 -8.22 -7.68
C GLU A 239 7.39 -9.37 -6.67
N ALA A 240 8.25 -9.37 -5.67
CA ALA A 240 8.18 -10.32 -4.58
C ALA A 240 6.82 -10.21 -3.84
N ALA A 241 6.39 -8.98 -3.53
CA ALA A 241 5.13 -8.70 -2.85
C ALA A 241 3.92 -9.15 -3.67
N MET A 242 3.88 -8.86 -4.98
CA MET A 242 2.77 -9.31 -5.84
C MET A 242 2.72 -10.83 -5.94
N LEU A 243 3.85 -11.54 -5.86
CA LEU A 243 3.92 -13.01 -5.81
C LEU A 243 3.70 -13.59 -4.39
N GLY A 244 3.28 -12.74 -3.44
CA GLY A 244 2.89 -13.14 -2.08
C GLY A 244 4.06 -13.33 -1.10
N GLN A 245 5.28 -12.96 -1.49
CA GLN A 245 6.39 -12.88 -0.54
C GLN A 245 6.15 -11.69 0.41
N PRO A 246 6.34 -11.87 1.74
CA PRO A 246 6.30 -10.76 2.66
C PRO A 246 7.53 -9.86 2.47
N ILE A 247 7.33 -8.57 2.72
CA ILE A 247 8.39 -7.58 2.81
C ILE A 247 8.97 -7.65 4.22
N SER A 248 10.27 -7.92 4.29
CA SER A 248 11.02 -7.83 5.52
C SER A 248 11.23 -6.35 5.89
N MET A 249 10.94 -6.01 7.15
CA MET A 249 11.20 -4.68 7.69
C MET A 249 11.43 -4.72 9.20
N LEU A 250 12.21 -3.77 9.72
CA LEU A 250 12.24 -3.50 11.16
C LEU A 250 10.92 -2.85 11.61
N ILE A 251 10.48 -3.16 12.83
CA ILE A 251 9.37 -2.43 13.44
C ILE A 251 9.80 -0.96 13.60
N PRO A 252 9.16 0.00 12.92
CA PRO A 252 9.67 1.36 12.83
C PRO A 252 9.48 2.11 14.15
N GLU A 253 10.39 3.04 14.43
CA GLU A 253 10.07 4.13 15.35
C GLU A 253 8.95 4.99 14.75
N VAL A 254 8.10 5.58 15.60
CA VAL A 254 7.03 6.48 15.18
C VAL A 254 7.22 7.85 15.81
N VAL A 255 7.42 8.85 14.97
CA VAL A 255 7.54 10.25 15.36
C VAL A 255 6.17 10.91 15.25
N GLY A 256 5.62 11.32 16.40
CA GLY A 256 4.36 12.07 16.43
C GLY A 256 4.56 13.51 15.96
N PHE A 257 3.86 13.93 14.90
CA PHE A 257 3.82 15.32 14.44
C PHE A 257 2.53 15.97 14.90
N ARG A 258 2.58 16.73 16.00
CA ARG A 258 1.37 17.35 16.58
C ARG A 258 1.05 18.67 15.90
N MET A 259 -0.11 18.73 15.24
CA MET A 259 -0.64 19.94 14.61
C MET A 259 -1.66 20.64 15.51
N THR A 260 -1.55 21.96 15.60
CA THR A 260 -2.44 22.83 16.38
C THR A 260 -2.78 24.09 15.62
N GLY A 261 -3.95 24.68 15.90
CA GLY A 261 -4.42 25.87 15.22
C GLY A 261 -5.08 25.56 13.88
N LYS A 262 -5.23 26.58 13.04
CA LYS A 262 -5.78 26.48 11.68
C LYS A 262 -4.90 27.31 10.74
N LEU A 263 -4.89 26.95 9.45
CA LEU A 263 -4.25 27.77 8.42
C LEU A 263 -4.92 29.15 8.37
N ARG A 264 -4.10 30.19 8.21
CA ARG A 264 -4.59 31.56 8.01
C ARG A 264 -5.06 31.70 6.56
N GLU A 265 -5.99 32.62 6.32
CA GLU A 265 -6.38 32.99 4.97
C GLU A 265 -5.16 33.37 4.13
N GLY A 266 -5.13 32.89 2.88
CA GLY A 266 -4.00 33.07 1.96
C GLY A 266 -2.85 32.08 2.13
N VAL A 267 -2.83 31.26 3.18
CA VAL A 267 -1.85 30.16 3.32
C VAL A 267 -2.35 28.93 2.57
N THR A 268 -1.49 28.35 1.73
CA THR A 268 -1.82 27.22 0.88
C THR A 268 -1.36 25.88 1.47
N ALA A 269 -1.86 24.77 0.90
CA ALA A 269 -1.35 23.42 1.18
C ALA A 269 0.16 23.31 0.88
N THR A 270 0.63 24.02 -0.15
CA THR A 270 2.04 24.05 -0.54
C THR A 270 2.91 24.72 0.52
N ASP A 271 2.47 25.85 1.08
CA ASP A 271 3.19 26.52 2.18
C ASP A 271 3.29 25.61 3.40
N LEU A 272 2.20 24.90 3.71
CA LEU A 272 2.13 23.95 4.80
C LEU A 272 3.10 22.78 4.59
N VAL A 273 3.04 22.07 3.45
CA VAL A 273 3.92 20.92 3.21
C VAL A 273 5.39 21.33 3.23
N LEU A 274 5.78 22.43 2.59
CA LEU A 274 7.17 22.89 2.58
C LEU A 274 7.68 23.20 4.00
N THR A 275 6.83 23.78 4.85
CA THR A 275 7.13 24.01 6.26
C THR A 275 7.31 22.69 7.02
N VAL A 276 6.37 21.75 6.85
CA VAL A 276 6.44 20.42 7.47
C VAL A 276 7.69 19.65 7.02
N THR A 277 8.00 19.65 5.72
CA THR A 277 9.20 19.03 5.15
C THR A 277 10.46 19.63 5.76
N GLN A 278 10.56 20.95 5.88
CA GLN A 278 11.70 21.63 6.49
C GLN A 278 11.89 21.22 7.96
N MET A 279 10.80 21.16 8.73
CA MET A 279 10.82 20.72 10.13
C MET A 279 11.24 19.24 10.27
N LEU A 280 10.68 18.35 9.46
CA LEU A 280 10.97 16.91 9.49
C LEU A 280 12.40 16.61 9.04
N ARG A 281 12.91 17.31 8.01
CA ARG A 281 14.32 17.21 7.60
C ARG A 281 15.26 17.61 8.73
N LYS A 282 14.99 18.73 9.40
CA LYS A 282 15.78 19.18 10.56
C LYS A 282 15.73 18.18 11.73
N LYS A 283 14.59 17.50 11.93
CA LYS A 283 14.42 16.49 12.98
C LYS A 283 15.15 15.18 12.69
N GLY A 284 15.30 14.80 11.42
CA GLY A 284 15.92 13.55 10.99
C GLY A 284 15.01 12.33 11.21
N VAL A 285 14.11 12.09 10.26
CA VAL A 285 13.07 11.04 10.35
C VAL A 285 13.29 9.87 9.38
N VAL A 286 14.50 9.71 8.86
CA VAL A 286 14.87 8.60 7.96
C VAL A 286 14.62 7.25 8.65
N ASN A 287 14.00 6.30 7.95
CA ASN A 287 13.64 4.97 8.44
C ASN A 287 12.69 4.97 9.66
N LYS A 288 11.88 6.03 9.80
CA LYS A 288 10.84 6.15 10.83
C LYS A 288 9.50 6.44 10.18
N PHE A 289 8.42 6.05 10.84
CA PHE A 289 7.11 6.56 10.50
C PHE A 289 6.91 7.94 11.12
N VAL A 290 6.20 8.81 10.41
CA VAL A 290 5.68 10.07 10.94
C VAL A 290 4.18 9.94 11.02
N GLU A 291 3.62 10.07 12.23
CA GLU A 291 2.18 9.99 12.45
C GLU A 291 1.68 11.35 12.92
N PHE A 292 0.83 11.97 12.11
CA PHE A 292 0.25 13.27 12.43
C PHE A 292 -0.84 13.11 13.49
N CYS A 293 -0.83 13.98 14.50
CA CYS A 293 -1.87 14.02 15.54
C CYS A 293 -2.27 15.44 15.93
N GLY A 294 -3.29 15.59 16.76
CA GLY A 294 -3.72 16.87 17.32
C GLY A 294 -4.84 17.58 16.54
N PRO A 295 -5.43 18.62 17.15
CA PRO A 295 -6.66 19.24 16.69
C PRO A 295 -6.54 20.01 15.37
N GLY A 296 -5.32 20.34 14.94
CA GLY A 296 -5.12 21.02 13.65
C GLY A 296 -5.50 20.17 12.44
N ILE A 297 -5.45 18.84 12.56
CA ILE A 297 -5.75 17.91 11.47
C ILE A 297 -7.21 18.00 11.03
N ASP A 298 -8.12 18.24 11.98
CA ASP A 298 -9.56 18.35 11.71
C ASP A 298 -9.89 19.55 10.81
N SER A 299 -8.97 20.51 10.67
CA SER A 299 -9.12 21.64 9.75
C SER A 299 -8.57 21.39 8.34
N LEU A 300 -7.85 20.28 8.13
CA LEU A 300 -7.25 19.94 6.84
C LEU A 300 -8.21 19.09 6.02
N SER A 301 -8.33 19.42 4.73
CA SER A 301 -9.02 18.60 3.74
C SER A 301 -8.25 17.30 3.47
N LEU A 302 -8.83 16.39 2.66
CA LEU A 302 -8.11 15.19 2.24
C LEU A 302 -6.89 15.56 1.38
N GLU A 303 -7.06 16.52 0.47
CA GLU A 303 -6.03 17.01 -0.45
C GLU A 303 -4.86 17.61 0.33
N ASP A 304 -5.13 18.38 1.40
CA ASP A 304 -4.09 18.91 2.28
C ASP A 304 -3.28 17.79 2.94
N ARG A 305 -3.97 16.77 3.48
CA ARG A 305 -3.32 15.63 4.15
C ARG A 305 -2.49 14.80 3.17
N ALA A 306 -3.03 14.54 1.98
CA ALA A 306 -2.34 13.84 0.91
C ALA A 306 -1.11 14.61 0.44
N THR A 307 -1.21 15.94 0.33
CA THR A 307 -0.08 16.82 -0.02
C THR A 307 1.03 16.77 1.02
N ILE A 308 0.70 16.70 2.32
CA ILE A 308 1.70 16.56 3.39
C ILE A 308 2.35 15.17 3.38
N ALA A 309 1.57 14.13 3.10
CA ALA A 309 2.03 12.76 3.08
C ALA A 309 2.95 12.46 1.88
N ASN A 310 2.74 13.16 0.77
CA ASN A 310 3.53 13.12 -0.47
C ASN A 310 4.88 13.83 -0.33
#